data_AF-A0A3B6EP45-F1
#
_entry.id   AF-A0A3B6EP45-F1
#
_cell.length_a   1.000
_cell.length_b   1.000
_cell.length_c   1.000
_cell.angle_alpha   90.00
_cell.angle_beta   90.00
_cell.angle_gamma   90.00
#
_symmetry.space_group_name_H-M   'P 1'
#
loop_
_entity.id
_entity.type
_entity.pdbx_description
1 polymer ?
#
loop_
_entity_poly.entity_id
_entity_poly.type
_entity_poly.pdbx_seq_one_letter_code
_entity_poly.pdbx_strand_id
1 'polypeptide(L)'
;MARLFAVCLVLLAFTMAVAADMAPMMAPMAADMAPMMAPMAAPAADAADCNSDLQDLVANCQNYVMFPAEPKIPPSPACCAVIQRADMPCLCAKVTPAIEKVVCMDKVVFVAKYCKRPLQPGSNCGSYPVPGAFV
;
A
#
# COMPACT_ATOMS: atom_id res chain seq x y z
N MET A 1 -26.39 -35.37 -16.81
CA MET A 1 -25.42 -35.96 -15.86
C MET A 1 -23.97 -35.82 -16.32
N ALA A 2 -23.63 -36.08 -17.59
CA ALA A 2 -22.25 -35.94 -18.10
C ALA A 2 -21.64 -34.51 -18.02
N ARG A 3 -22.48 -33.46 -18.10
CA ARG A 3 -22.02 -32.06 -18.00
C ARG A 3 -21.56 -31.66 -16.60
N LEU A 4 -22.19 -32.19 -15.54
CA LEU A 4 -21.73 -31.95 -14.16
C LEU A 4 -20.39 -32.64 -13.91
N PHE A 5 -20.18 -33.83 -14.49
CA PHE A 5 -18.92 -34.57 -14.35
C PHE A 5 -17.73 -33.85 -15.00
N ALA A 6 -17.95 -33.26 -16.18
CA ALA A 6 -16.91 -32.47 -16.87
C ALA A 6 -16.57 -31.17 -16.12
N VAL A 7 -17.56 -30.46 -15.57
CA VAL A 7 -17.33 -29.24 -14.78
C VAL A 7 -16.57 -29.54 -13.48
N CYS A 8 -16.89 -30.65 -12.82
CA CYS A 8 -16.19 -31.09 -11.61
C CYS A 8 -14.72 -31.45 -11.89
N LEU A 9 -14.45 -32.16 -13.00
CA LEU A 9 -13.09 -32.49 -13.44
C LEU A 9 -12.24 -31.24 -13.77
N VAL A 10 -12.84 -30.25 -14.43
CA VAL A 10 -12.15 -28.97 -14.74
C VAL A 10 -11.90 -28.17 -13.46
N LEU A 11 -12.87 -28.07 -12.55
CA LEU A 11 -12.69 -27.40 -11.26
C LEU A 11 -11.60 -28.07 -10.40
N LEU A 12 -11.57 -29.41 -10.36
CA LEU A 12 -10.52 -30.17 -9.67
C LEU A 12 -9.15 -30.03 -10.32
N ALA A 13 -9.07 -29.81 -11.64
CA ALA A 13 -7.81 -29.53 -12.32
C ALA A 13 -7.29 -28.11 -12.04
N PHE A 14 -8.19 -27.11 -11.95
CA PHE A 14 -7.81 -25.73 -11.65
C PHE A 14 -7.31 -25.54 -10.20
N THR A 15 -7.76 -26.33 -9.23
CA THR A 15 -7.23 -26.27 -7.86
C THR A 15 -5.83 -26.87 -7.72
N MET A 16 -5.45 -27.81 -8.59
CA MET A 16 -4.13 -28.47 -8.57
C MET A 16 -3.00 -27.60 -9.16
N ALA A 17 -3.31 -26.48 -9.81
CA ALA A 17 -2.33 -25.60 -10.46
C ALA A 17 -1.81 -24.44 -9.57
N VAL A 18 -2.29 -24.30 -8.33
CA VAL A 18 -1.92 -23.17 -7.43
C VAL A 18 -1.04 -23.65 -6.25
N ALA A 19 -0.10 -24.57 -6.47
CA ALA A 19 0.74 -25.10 -5.39
C ALA A 19 2.22 -25.33 -5.74
N ALA A 20 2.72 -24.88 -6.90
CA ALA A 20 4.09 -25.21 -7.33
C ALA A 20 5.14 -24.07 -7.26
N ASP A 21 4.77 -22.84 -6.89
CA ASP A 21 5.76 -21.75 -6.78
C ASP A 21 5.47 -20.88 -5.55
N MET A 22 6.08 -21.24 -4.41
CA MET A 22 6.63 -20.36 -3.36
C MET A 22 6.68 -21.05 -1.98
N ALA A 23 7.76 -21.82 -1.76
CA ALA A 23 8.51 -21.98 -0.50
C ALA A 23 9.55 -23.10 -0.73
N PRO A 24 10.83 -22.95 -0.33
CA PRO A 24 11.17 -22.76 1.08
C PRO A 24 12.43 -21.91 1.36
N MET A 25 12.39 -20.97 2.30
CA MET A 25 13.61 -20.47 2.97
C MET A 25 13.39 -20.33 4.48
N MET A 26 13.42 -21.47 5.16
CA MET A 26 13.77 -21.56 6.58
C MET A 26 14.65 -22.81 6.78
N ALA A 27 15.97 -22.61 6.90
CA ALA A 27 16.93 -23.53 7.54
C ALA A 27 18.30 -22.81 7.72
N PRO A 28 19.18 -23.22 8.68
CA PRO A 28 19.78 -22.30 9.65
C PRO A 28 21.32 -22.15 9.58
N MET A 29 21.82 -21.31 10.49
CA MET A 29 23.21 -20.87 10.70
C MET A 29 24.12 -21.97 11.26
N ALA A 30 25.30 -22.21 10.65
CA ALA A 30 26.57 -22.60 11.31
C ALA A 30 27.73 -22.83 10.30
N ALA A 31 28.92 -22.30 10.63
CA ALA A 31 30.26 -22.46 10.01
C ALA A 31 30.42 -21.88 8.58
N ASP A 32 31.30 -20.92 8.26
CA ASP A 32 32.74 -20.81 8.55
C ASP A 32 33.22 -19.35 8.58
N MET A 33 34.30 -19.10 9.32
CA MET A 33 34.85 -17.77 9.64
C MET A 33 35.89 -17.28 8.61
N ALA A 34 35.57 -16.17 7.92
CA ALA A 34 36.44 -15.04 7.51
C ALA A 34 37.66 -15.29 6.55
N PRO A 35 38.33 -14.25 5.97
CA PRO A 35 38.12 -12.80 6.14
C PRO A 35 38.25 -11.91 4.86
N MET A 36 38.03 -10.60 5.08
CA MET A 36 38.60 -9.43 4.37
C MET A 36 37.75 -8.70 3.30
N MET A 37 37.17 -7.58 3.78
CA MET A 37 37.05 -6.28 3.10
C MET A 37 36.51 -6.28 1.66
N ALA A 38 35.18 -6.28 1.53
CA ALA A 38 34.50 -5.57 0.45
C ALA A 38 33.55 -4.54 1.10
N PRO A 39 33.43 -3.31 0.57
CA PRO A 39 32.39 -2.41 1.03
C PRO A 39 31.07 -3.09 0.73
N MET A 40 30.22 -3.20 1.74
CA MET A 40 28.84 -3.64 1.58
C MET A 40 28.18 -2.59 0.69
N ALA A 41 28.15 -2.84 -0.62
CA ALA A 41 27.09 -2.29 -1.43
C ALA A 41 25.81 -2.81 -0.76
N ALA A 42 25.13 -1.92 -0.04
CA ALA A 42 23.77 -2.17 0.39
C ALA A 42 23.04 -2.76 -0.83
N PRO A 43 22.21 -3.81 -0.68
CA PRO A 43 21.28 -4.11 -1.75
C PRO A 43 20.61 -2.78 -2.06
N ALA A 44 20.75 -2.31 -3.30
CA ALA A 44 19.98 -1.19 -3.76
C ALA A 44 18.56 -1.60 -3.42
N ALA A 45 17.96 -0.93 -2.43
CA ALA A 45 16.55 -1.03 -2.22
C ALA A 45 15.99 -0.75 -3.62
N ASP A 46 15.32 -1.74 -4.22
CA ASP A 46 14.35 -1.48 -5.27
C ASP A 46 13.72 -0.14 -4.92
N ALA A 47 13.75 0.84 -5.84
CA ALA A 47 13.11 2.12 -5.61
C ALA A 47 11.69 1.79 -5.12
N ALA A 48 11.48 1.93 -3.81
CA ALA A 48 10.61 1.01 -3.10
C ALA A 48 9.18 1.23 -3.58
N ASP A 49 8.63 0.26 -4.30
CA ASP A 49 7.23 0.32 -4.67
C ASP A 49 6.38 0.32 -3.39
N CYS A 50 5.75 1.44 -3.08
CA CYS A 50 4.85 1.60 -1.93
C CYS A 50 3.51 0.86 -2.09
N ASN A 51 3.50 -0.26 -2.83
CA ASN A 51 2.29 -1.05 -3.06
C ASN A 51 1.79 -1.69 -1.76
N SER A 52 2.69 -2.11 -0.86
CA SER A 52 2.30 -2.59 0.47
C SER A 52 1.61 -1.49 1.28
N ASP A 53 2.18 -0.28 1.30
CA ASP A 53 1.59 0.88 1.96
C ASP A 53 0.23 1.24 1.36
N LEU A 54 0.09 1.15 0.04
CA LEU A 54 -1.18 1.40 -0.66
C LEU A 54 -2.24 0.41 -0.19
N GLN A 55 -1.90 -0.89 -0.12
CA GLN A 55 -2.84 -1.92 0.33
C GLN A 55 -3.22 -1.75 1.80
N ASP A 56 -2.26 -1.41 2.66
CA ASP A 56 -2.53 -1.09 4.06
C ASP A 56 -3.42 0.14 4.21
N LEU A 57 -3.23 1.16 3.36
CA LEU A 57 -4.05 2.37 3.35
C LEU A 57 -5.48 2.07 2.89
N VAL A 58 -5.65 1.24 1.85
CA VAL A 58 -6.98 0.80 1.41
C VAL A 58 -7.67 0.02 2.52
N ALA A 59 -6.99 -0.96 3.13
CA ALA A 59 -7.57 -1.80 4.17
C ALA A 59 -8.00 -1.01 5.42
N ASN A 60 -7.25 0.02 5.81
CA ASN A 60 -7.46 0.71 7.09
C ASN A 60 -8.10 2.09 6.96
N CYS A 61 -7.90 2.79 5.83
CA CYS A 61 -8.26 4.20 5.68
C CYS A 61 -9.34 4.48 4.63
N GLN A 62 -9.69 3.54 3.75
CA GLN A 62 -10.59 3.77 2.61
C GLN A 62 -11.89 4.51 2.99
N ASN A 63 -12.56 4.07 4.04
CA ASN A 63 -13.85 4.63 4.47
C ASN A 63 -13.76 6.09 4.97
N TYR A 64 -12.56 6.57 5.32
CA TYR A 64 -12.36 7.93 5.81
C TYR A 64 -12.00 8.92 4.69
N VAL A 65 -11.63 8.42 3.50
CA VAL A 65 -11.09 9.23 2.41
C VAL A 65 -11.94 9.24 1.14
N MET A 66 -12.95 8.36 1.01
CA MET A 66 -13.85 8.35 -0.15
C MET A 66 -14.85 9.51 -0.13
N PHE A 67 -15.35 9.89 -1.30
CA PHE A 67 -16.51 10.79 -1.43
C PHE A 67 -17.76 10.20 -0.74
N PRO A 68 -18.72 11.04 -0.29
CA PRO A 68 -18.81 12.50 -0.41
C PRO A 68 -17.79 13.27 0.46
N ALA A 69 -17.60 14.57 0.23
CA ALA A 69 -16.62 15.40 0.97
C ALA A 69 -16.97 15.57 2.45
N GLU A 70 -18.26 15.57 2.77
CA GLU A 70 -18.79 15.64 4.13
C GLU A 70 -19.64 14.39 4.46
N PRO A 71 -19.67 13.96 5.73
CA PRO A 71 -18.90 14.49 6.86
C PRO A 71 -17.44 14.03 6.85
N LYS A 72 -16.56 14.82 7.47
CA LYS A 72 -15.18 14.42 7.81
C LYS A 72 -15.21 13.65 9.12
N ILE A 73 -15.07 12.32 9.04
CA ILE A 73 -15.13 11.43 10.20
C ILE A 73 -13.71 11.20 10.72
N PRO A 74 -13.45 11.33 12.04
CA PRO A 74 -12.16 11.00 12.62
C PRO A 74 -11.70 9.58 12.25
N PRO A 75 -10.47 9.40 11.74
CA PRO A 75 -9.92 8.09 11.39
C PRO A 75 -9.71 7.19 12.61
N SER A 76 -9.72 5.88 12.40
CA SER A 76 -9.38 4.90 13.44
C SER A 76 -7.90 4.98 13.83
N PRO A 77 -7.53 4.48 15.02
CA PRO A 77 -6.12 4.35 15.40
C PRO A 77 -5.31 3.50 14.41
N ALA A 78 -5.92 2.46 13.83
CA ALA A 78 -5.29 1.63 12.81
C ALA A 78 -4.99 2.40 11.52
N CYS A 79 -5.93 3.24 11.05
CA CYS A 79 -5.67 4.12 9.92
C CYS A 79 -4.53 5.10 10.22
N CYS A 80 -4.51 5.71 11.41
CA CYS A 80 -3.42 6.61 11.78
C CYS A 80 -2.06 5.92 11.88
N ALA A 81 -2.00 4.67 12.35
CA ALA A 81 -0.75 3.91 12.38
C ALA A 81 -0.19 3.67 10.96
N VAL A 82 -1.05 3.40 9.99
CA VAL A 82 -0.64 3.30 8.56
C VAL A 82 -0.18 4.65 8.05
N ILE A 83 -0.96 5.72 8.27
CA ILE A 83 -0.62 7.08 7.84
C ILE A 83 0.74 7.49 8.38
N GLN A 84 1.12 7.12 9.61
CA GLN A 84 2.40 7.50 10.20
C GLN A 84 3.62 6.84 9.53
N ARG A 85 3.48 5.62 8.99
CA ARG A 85 4.60 4.86 8.41
C ARG A 85 4.67 4.86 6.88
N ALA A 86 3.54 5.08 6.20
CA ALA A 86 3.45 4.94 4.75
C ALA A 86 4.37 5.90 3.97
N ASP A 87 4.87 5.49 2.81
CA ASP A 87 5.57 6.38 1.89
C ASP A 87 4.57 7.30 1.14
N MET A 88 4.22 8.43 1.77
CA MET A 88 3.28 9.40 1.21
C MET A 88 3.74 10.00 -0.12
N PRO A 89 5.01 10.40 -0.32
CA PRO A 89 5.50 10.81 -1.64
C PRO A 89 5.27 9.78 -2.73
N CYS A 90 5.60 8.50 -2.47
CA CYS A 90 5.36 7.43 -3.44
C CYS A 90 3.86 7.22 -3.70
N LEU A 91 3.03 7.19 -2.65
CA LEU A 91 1.59 7.02 -2.79
C LEU A 91 0.96 8.16 -3.61
N CYS A 92 1.38 9.39 -3.33
CA CYS A 92 0.96 10.57 -4.08
C CYS A 92 1.36 10.52 -5.55
N ALA A 93 2.51 9.94 -5.89
CA ALA A 93 2.91 9.74 -7.29
C ALA A 93 2.03 8.71 -8.02
N LYS A 94 1.37 7.80 -7.30
CA LYS A 94 0.42 6.82 -7.86
C LYS A 94 -1.01 7.37 -7.96
N VAL A 95 -1.32 8.53 -7.39
CA VAL A 95 -2.64 9.17 -7.50
C VAL A 95 -2.85 9.70 -8.92
N THR A 96 -3.88 9.18 -9.58
CA THR A 96 -4.27 9.59 -10.94
C THR A 96 -5.58 10.38 -10.91
N PRO A 97 -5.93 11.12 -11.97
CA PRO A 97 -7.22 11.81 -12.06
C PRO A 97 -8.44 10.88 -11.95
N ALA A 98 -8.27 9.58 -12.23
CA ALA A 98 -9.32 8.58 -12.02
C ALA A 98 -9.51 8.27 -10.53
N ILE A 99 -8.41 8.20 -9.76
CA ILE A 99 -8.44 8.00 -8.30
C ILE A 99 -9.05 9.23 -7.61
N GLU A 100 -8.68 10.44 -8.06
CA GLU A 100 -9.21 11.71 -7.53
C GLU A 100 -10.73 11.86 -7.71
N LYS A 101 -11.37 11.08 -8.59
CA LYS A 101 -12.83 11.06 -8.75
C LYS A 101 -13.55 10.20 -7.70
N VAL A 102 -12.82 9.30 -7.04
CA VAL A 102 -13.39 8.36 -6.06
C VAL A 102 -12.90 8.69 -4.65
N VAL A 103 -11.64 9.10 -4.53
CA VAL A 103 -11.01 9.55 -3.29
C VAL A 103 -11.18 11.07 -3.16
N CYS A 104 -11.80 11.50 -2.08
CA CYS A 104 -11.93 12.90 -1.72
C CYS A 104 -10.61 13.40 -1.11
N MET A 105 -9.84 14.16 -1.89
CA MET A 105 -8.54 14.66 -1.45
C MET A 105 -8.64 15.60 -0.24
N ASP A 106 -9.74 16.34 -0.07
CA ASP A 106 -9.97 17.15 1.14
C ASP A 106 -10.08 16.30 2.41
N LYS A 107 -10.60 15.07 2.27
CA LYS A 107 -10.61 14.08 3.36
C LYS A 107 -9.24 13.47 3.57
N VAL A 108 -8.45 13.23 2.52
CA VAL A 108 -7.06 12.80 2.66
C VAL A 108 -6.25 13.82 3.46
N VAL A 109 -6.37 15.11 3.14
CA VAL A 109 -5.73 16.20 3.90
C VAL A 109 -6.21 16.22 5.35
N PHE A 110 -7.52 16.06 5.57
CA PHE A 110 -8.08 15.97 6.93
C PHE A 110 -7.50 14.80 7.73
N VAL A 111 -7.51 13.58 7.17
CA VAL A 111 -6.99 12.37 7.82
C VAL A 111 -5.49 12.52 8.11
N ALA A 112 -4.70 12.98 7.15
CA ALA A 112 -3.27 13.23 7.30
C ALA A 112 -2.99 14.22 8.45
N LYS A 113 -3.71 15.34 8.49
CA LYS A 113 -3.61 16.35 9.56
C LYS A 113 -4.07 15.79 10.92
N TYR A 114 -5.17 15.04 10.95
CA TYR A 114 -5.70 14.42 12.17
C TYR A 114 -4.69 13.45 12.77
N CYS A 115 -4.08 12.59 11.95
CA CYS A 115 -3.07 11.61 12.34
C CYS A 115 -1.67 12.20 12.58
N LYS A 116 -1.54 13.53 12.63
CA LYS A 116 -0.29 14.28 12.92
C LYS A 116 0.82 14.08 11.88
N ARG A 117 0.46 13.78 10.64
CA ARG A 117 1.38 13.71 9.51
C ARG A 117 0.76 14.38 8.27
N PRO A 118 0.67 15.73 8.28
CA PRO A 118 0.09 16.45 7.16
C PRO A 118 0.93 16.27 5.89
N LEU A 119 0.27 16.30 4.73
CA LEU A 119 0.95 16.43 3.45
C LEU A 119 1.74 17.75 3.39
N GLN A 120 2.82 17.78 2.62
CA GLN A 120 3.65 18.97 2.50
C GLN A 120 2.83 20.12 1.89
N PRO A 121 2.65 21.26 2.60
CA PRO A 121 1.89 22.38 2.06
C PRO A 121 2.50 22.91 0.75
N GLY A 122 1.67 23.21 -0.23
CA GLY A 122 2.12 23.70 -1.54
C GLY A 122 2.73 22.64 -2.47
N SER A 123 2.74 21.37 -2.06
CA SER A 123 3.05 20.23 -2.93
C SER A 123 1.82 19.74 -3.69
N ASN A 124 2.02 18.83 -4.66
CA ASN A 124 0.93 18.13 -5.32
C ASN A 124 0.89 16.67 -4.89
N CYS A 125 -0.30 16.12 -4.73
CA CYS A 125 -0.54 14.69 -4.54
C CYS A 125 -1.39 14.19 -5.71
N GLY A 126 -0.75 13.54 -6.68
CA GLY A 126 -1.32 13.39 -8.02
C GLY A 126 -1.42 14.75 -8.72
N SER A 127 -2.61 15.08 -9.21
CA SER A 127 -2.95 16.39 -9.77
C SER A 127 -3.57 17.34 -8.73
N TYR A 128 -3.87 16.86 -7.51
CA TYR A 128 -4.44 17.69 -6.45
C TYR A 128 -3.38 18.57 -5.76
N PRO A 129 -3.58 19.91 -5.74
CA PRO A 129 -2.70 20.81 -5.00
C PRO A 129 -3.02 20.76 -3.51
N VAL A 130 -2.03 20.43 -2.69
CA VAL A 130 -2.17 20.42 -1.23
C VAL A 130 -2.28 21.86 -0.73
N PRO A 131 -3.40 22.25 -0.08
CA PRO A 131 -3.57 23.60 0.42
C PRO A 131 -2.41 24.02 1.34
N GLY A 132 -1.91 25.24 1.13
CA GLY A 132 -0.98 25.88 2.05
C GLY A 132 -1.61 26.01 3.44
N ALA A 133 -0.80 26.12 4.50
CA ALA A 133 -1.27 26.40 5.87
C ALA A 133 -1.90 27.81 6.03
N PHE A 134 -2.25 28.47 4.93
CA PHE A 134 -2.88 29.78 4.83
C PHE A 134 -4.21 29.64 4.09
N VAL A 135 -5.18 29.00 4.73
CA VAL A 135 -6.62 29.20 4.48
C VAL A 135 -7.36 29.21 5.82
#